data_AF-A0A6A4Q972-F1
#
_entry.id   AF-A0A6A4Q972-F1
#
_cell.length_a   1.000
_cell.length_b   1.000
_cell.length_c   1.000
_cell.angle_alpha   90.00
_cell.angle_beta   90.00
_cell.angle_gamma   90.00
#
_symmetry.space_group_name_H-M   'P 1'
#
loop_
_entity.id
_entity.type
_entity.pdbx_description
1 polymer ?
#
loop_
_entity_poly.entity_id
_entity_poly.type
_entity_poly.pdbx_seq_one_letter_code
_entity_poly.pdbx_strand_id
1 'polypeptide(L)'
;MHQPWYREVLIKYTATFNSRQVITMKIELISREVIKPSKPTPSYLNTHSLSFIDCVVGRNYVPLVYFYPNKYSKYDDKNQERITKISTLKKSLSEVLSIYYPFAGKLRDQLSIECNDQGVLLLVTRIKSKVLDILKNPSEVLLNPLFPDDLPWKVMGSSESIVAIQINCFECGGIAISVCMSHKVGDGSTLFNFVNDWATLTRKPLEEGGLPFPPELDAGNIIIRKWIFSNSTK
;
A
#
# COMPACT_ATOMS: atom_id res chain seq x y z
N MET A 1 19.65 29.91 -5.66
CA MET A 1 18.29 29.35 -5.79
C MET A 1 18.26 27.98 -5.14
N HIS A 2 17.83 27.89 -3.89
CA HIS A 2 17.75 26.64 -3.13
C HIS A 2 16.33 26.06 -3.25
N GLN A 3 16.20 24.78 -3.62
CA GLN A 3 14.92 24.08 -3.69
C GLN A 3 14.49 23.58 -2.30
N PRO A 4 13.22 23.75 -1.86
CA PRO A 4 12.84 23.63 -0.44
C PRO A 4 12.38 22.23 0.02
N TRP A 5 12.45 21.19 -0.82
CA TRP A 5 11.81 19.90 -0.52
C TRP A 5 12.76 18.77 -0.09
N TYR A 6 14.07 19.02 -0.01
CA TYR A 6 15.03 18.06 0.53
C TYR A 6 15.04 18.12 2.06
N ARG A 7 14.10 17.45 2.72
CA ARG A 7 14.27 17.07 4.14
C ARG A 7 14.89 15.69 4.16
N GLU A 8 16.18 15.59 4.51
CA GLU A 8 16.69 14.36 5.12
C GLU A 8 15.88 14.13 6.40
N VAL A 9 14.79 13.40 6.31
CA VAL A 9 14.13 12.89 7.51
C VAL A 9 14.96 11.70 7.98
N LEU A 10 16.08 12.01 8.64
CA LEU A 10 16.89 11.07 9.40
C LEU A 10 16.06 10.63 10.61
N ILE A 11 15.12 9.70 10.42
CA ILE A 11 14.48 9.08 11.58
C ILE A 11 15.44 8.02 12.10
N LYS A 12 16.22 8.40 13.12
CA LYS A 12 17.04 7.47 13.89
C LYS A 12 16.12 6.79 14.90
N TYR A 13 15.66 5.59 14.57
CA TYR A 13 15.00 4.74 15.55
C TYR A 13 16.05 3.93 16.32
N THR A 14 16.05 4.06 17.64
CA THR A 14 16.93 3.35 18.56
C THR A 14 16.08 2.35 19.33
N ALA A 15 16.28 1.05 19.07
CA ALA A 15 15.72 -0.01 19.92
C ALA A 15 16.80 -0.53 20.89
N THR A 16 16.50 -0.59 22.18
CA THR A 16 17.37 -1.14 23.23
C THR A 16 16.92 -2.56 23.56
N PHE A 17 17.84 -3.52 23.47
CA PHE A 17 17.63 -4.90 23.95
C PHE A 17 18.71 -5.26 24.97
N ASN A 18 18.35 -6.07 25.96
CA ASN A 18 19.19 -6.53 27.07
C ASN A 18 20.66 -6.75 26.65
N SER A 19 21.54 -5.95 27.24
CA SER A 19 23.00 -5.97 27.10
C SER A 19 23.54 -6.11 25.65
N ARG A 20 23.58 -4.95 24.98
CA ARG A 20 24.50 -4.56 23.87
C ARG A 20 24.27 -5.15 22.48
N GLN A 21 23.16 -4.77 21.85
CA GLN A 21 23.20 -4.34 20.44
C GLN A 21 22.08 -3.33 20.16
N VAL A 22 22.46 -2.10 19.83
CA VAL A 22 21.52 -1.08 19.36
C VAL A 22 21.36 -1.29 17.86
N ILE A 23 20.19 -1.76 17.43
CA ILE A 23 19.86 -1.82 16.00
C ILE A 23 19.33 -0.43 15.62
N THR A 24 20.17 0.37 14.95
CA THR A 24 19.73 1.64 14.36
C THR A 24 19.27 1.40 12.94
N MET A 25 17.96 1.48 12.69
CA MET A 25 17.42 1.43 11.33
C MET A 25 17.39 2.85 10.75
N LYS A 26 18.25 3.12 9.75
CA LYS A 26 18.24 4.38 9.01
C LYS A 26 17.37 4.23 7.77
N ILE A 27 16.25 4.96 7.74
CA ILE A 27 15.34 5.06 6.59
C ILE A 27 15.53 6.42 5.92
N GLU A 28 15.50 6.43 4.60
CA GLU A 28 15.59 7.61 3.75
C GLU A 28 14.43 7.61 2.77
N LEU A 29 13.65 8.69 2.73
CA LEU A 29 12.60 8.87 1.73
C LEU A 29 13.22 9.20 0.37
N ILE A 30 12.95 8.38 -0.63
CA ILE A 30 13.45 8.54 -2.01
C ILE A 30 12.43 9.29 -2.86
N SER A 31 11.15 8.90 -2.77
CA SER A 31 10.08 9.61 -3.48
C SER A 31 8.74 9.52 -2.74
N ARG A 32 7.91 10.52 -3.00
CA ARG A 32 6.52 10.64 -2.52
C ARG A 32 5.67 11.01 -3.71
N GLU A 33 4.77 10.13 -4.10
CA GLU A 33 3.98 10.26 -5.32
C GLU A 33 2.52 9.88 -5.04
N VAL A 34 1.64 10.34 -5.91
CA VAL A 34 0.22 9.95 -5.89
C VAL A 34 -0.06 9.20 -7.19
N ILE A 35 -0.46 7.94 -7.07
CA ILE A 35 -0.73 7.06 -8.21
C ILE A 35 -2.23 7.07 -8.49
N LYS A 36 -2.59 7.54 -9.68
CA LYS A 36 -3.97 7.58 -10.16
C LYS A 36 -4.33 6.32 -10.95
N PRO A 37 -5.63 5.99 -11.07
CA PRO A 37 -6.09 4.97 -12.00
C PRO A 37 -5.61 5.22 -13.43
N SER A 38 -5.26 4.16 -14.14
CA SER A 38 -4.83 4.23 -15.55
C SER A 38 -5.97 4.61 -16.49
N LYS A 39 -7.21 4.29 -16.10
CA LYS A 39 -8.45 4.65 -16.80
C LYS A 39 -9.30 5.50 -15.84
N PRO A 40 -9.88 6.60 -16.31
CA PRO A 40 -10.71 7.45 -15.46
C PRO A 40 -11.95 6.68 -14.99
N THR A 41 -12.36 6.94 -13.76
CA THR A 41 -13.61 6.41 -13.22
C THR A 41 -14.78 6.96 -14.04
N PRO A 42 -15.66 6.10 -14.60
CA PRO A 42 -16.84 6.57 -15.31
C PRO A 42 -17.72 7.46 -14.44
N SER A 43 -18.33 8.49 -15.03
CA SER A 43 -19.10 9.49 -14.27
C SER A 43 -20.26 8.92 -13.47
N TYR A 44 -20.84 7.79 -13.90
CA TYR A 44 -21.92 7.09 -13.19
C TYR A 44 -21.43 6.28 -11.99
N LEU A 45 -20.12 6.07 -11.83
CA LEU A 45 -19.47 5.42 -10.68
C LEU A 45 -18.76 6.41 -9.75
N ASN A 46 -19.08 7.70 -9.86
CA ASN A 46 -18.39 8.77 -9.12
C ASN A 46 -18.59 8.74 -7.59
N THR A 47 -19.52 7.93 -7.08
CA THR A 47 -19.83 7.82 -5.65
C THR A 47 -20.00 6.36 -5.28
N HIS A 48 -19.29 5.92 -4.24
CA HIS A 48 -19.43 4.58 -3.67
C HIS A 48 -20.04 4.68 -2.27
N SER A 49 -21.23 4.12 -2.11
CA SER A 49 -21.94 4.07 -0.83
C SER A 49 -21.36 3.00 0.08
N LEU A 50 -21.07 3.37 1.33
CA LEU A 50 -20.60 2.46 2.36
C LEU A 50 -21.74 1.59 2.89
N SER A 51 -21.45 0.34 3.22
CA SER A 51 -22.43 -0.54 3.89
C SER A 51 -22.66 -0.10 5.34
N PHE A 52 -23.74 -0.59 5.95
CA PHE A 52 -23.99 -0.36 7.38
C PHE A 52 -22.79 -0.70 8.27
N ILE A 53 -22.14 -1.84 7.99
CA ILE A 53 -20.96 -2.27 8.75
C ILE A 53 -19.82 -1.25 8.58
N ASP A 54 -19.59 -0.79 7.35
CA ASP A 54 -18.52 0.16 7.05
C ASP A 54 -18.77 1.53 7.70
N CYS A 55 -20.03 1.94 7.84
CA CYS A 55 -20.42 3.15 8.58
C CYS A 55 -20.10 3.06 10.08
N VAL A 56 -20.25 1.87 10.69
CA VAL A 56 -20.00 1.65 12.14
C VAL A 56 -18.51 1.50 12.46
N VAL A 57 -17.71 0.94 11.54
CA VAL A 57 -16.28 0.73 11.77
C VAL A 57 -15.54 2.07 11.91
N GLY A 58 -14.55 2.12 12.80
CA GLY A 58 -13.74 3.32 13.03
C GLY A 58 -12.91 3.77 11.81
N ARG A 59 -12.43 5.01 11.84
CA ARG A 59 -11.58 5.60 10.80
C ARG A 59 -10.10 5.21 10.96
N ASN A 60 -9.83 3.93 11.20
CA ASN A 60 -8.47 3.40 11.35
C ASN A 60 -8.02 2.76 10.03
N TYR A 61 -6.72 2.51 9.90
CA TYR A 61 -6.16 1.75 8.79
C TYR A 61 -6.03 0.27 9.16
N VAL A 62 -6.19 -0.59 8.17
CA VAL A 62 -5.79 -2.00 8.17
C VAL A 62 -4.37 -2.06 7.59
N PRO A 63 -3.33 -2.27 8.42
CA PRO A 63 -1.95 -2.34 7.96
C PRO A 63 -1.57 -3.76 7.54
N LEU A 64 -0.82 -3.88 6.44
CA LEU A 64 -0.23 -5.13 5.97
C LEU A 64 1.17 -4.88 5.42
N VAL A 65 2.13 -5.77 5.70
CA VAL A 65 3.50 -5.68 5.16
C VAL A 65 3.97 -7.03 4.64
N TYR A 66 4.52 -7.02 3.42
CA TYR A 66 5.13 -8.17 2.77
C TYR A 66 6.64 -7.98 2.68
N PHE A 67 7.39 -9.03 3.00
CA PHE A 67 8.85 -9.04 2.88
C PHE A 67 9.29 -9.96 1.75
N TYR A 68 10.09 -9.40 0.83
CA TYR A 68 10.69 -10.10 -0.31
C TYR A 68 12.22 -10.09 -0.15
N PRO A 69 12.82 -11.19 0.35
CA PRO A 69 14.26 -11.31 0.43
C PRO A 69 14.87 -11.33 -0.97
N ASN A 70 16.09 -10.79 -1.13
CA ASN A 70 16.80 -10.91 -2.39
C ASN A 70 17.28 -12.36 -2.59
N LYS A 71 16.83 -12.98 -3.69
CA LYS A 71 17.22 -14.36 -4.05
C LYS A 71 18.44 -14.43 -4.98
N TYR A 72 18.87 -13.31 -5.59
CA TYR A 72 19.93 -13.29 -6.60
C TYR A 72 21.21 -12.62 -6.09
N SER A 73 22.34 -13.28 -6.35
CA SER A 73 23.65 -12.99 -5.77
C SER A 73 24.48 -11.97 -6.55
N LYS A 74 24.97 -10.98 -5.80
CA LYS A 74 26.24 -10.22 -5.93
C LYS A 74 26.62 -9.44 -7.21
N TYR A 75 26.13 -9.70 -8.42
CA TYR A 75 26.82 -9.16 -9.62
C TYR A 75 26.07 -8.28 -10.62
N ASP A 76 24.75 -8.11 -10.53
CA ASP A 76 24.03 -7.21 -11.45
C ASP A 76 23.90 -5.78 -10.91
N ASP A 77 23.77 -4.82 -11.83
CA ASP A 77 23.52 -3.40 -11.54
C ASP A 77 22.23 -3.24 -10.73
N LYS A 78 22.41 -3.30 -9.41
CA LYS A 78 21.32 -3.26 -8.42
C LYS A 78 20.45 -2.02 -8.57
N ASN A 79 20.97 -0.93 -9.15
CA ASN A 79 20.20 0.31 -9.28
C ASN A 79 19.19 0.21 -10.41
N GLN A 80 19.62 -0.20 -11.60
CA GLN A 80 18.75 -0.25 -12.77
C GLN A 80 17.62 -1.28 -12.61
N GLU A 81 17.91 -2.45 -12.04
CA GLU A 81 16.91 -3.47 -11.75
C GLU A 81 15.87 -2.96 -10.74
N ARG A 82 16.30 -2.25 -9.69
CA ARG A 82 15.40 -1.66 -8.69
C ARG A 82 14.49 -0.60 -9.29
N ILE A 83 15.04 0.30 -10.10
CA ILE A 83 14.28 1.34 -10.79
C ILE A 83 13.20 0.69 -11.67
N THR A 84 13.59 -0.35 -12.43
CA THR A 84 12.66 -1.10 -13.29
C THR A 84 11.55 -1.75 -12.47
N LYS A 85 11.88 -2.45 -11.37
CA LYS A 85 10.89 -3.07 -10.47
C LYS A 85 9.91 -2.06 -9.89
N ILE A 86 10.40 -0.92 -9.41
CA ILE A 86 9.54 0.15 -8.86
C ILE A 86 8.65 0.73 -9.95
N SER A 87 9.18 0.96 -11.16
CA SER A 87 8.40 1.43 -12.30
C SER A 87 7.27 0.45 -12.67
N THR A 88 7.58 -0.85 -12.74
CA THR A 88 6.57 -1.89 -12.98
C THR A 88 5.49 -1.90 -11.90
N LEU A 89 5.88 -1.82 -10.62
CA LEU A 89 4.93 -1.76 -9.49
C LEU A 89 4.01 -0.55 -9.57
N LYS A 90 4.54 0.64 -9.93
CA LYS A 90 3.75 1.86 -10.11
C LYS A 90 2.76 1.73 -11.27
N LYS A 91 3.22 1.19 -12.40
CA LYS A 91 2.37 0.98 -13.59
C LYS A 91 1.21 0.02 -13.27
N SER A 92 1.51 -1.16 -12.73
CA SER A 92 0.49 -2.14 -12.36
C SER A 92 -0.44 -1.64 -11.25
N LEU A 93 0.05 -0.77 -10.35
CA LEU A 93 -0.79 -0.11 -9.36
C LEU A 93 -1.80 0.84 -10.02
N SER A 94 -1.38 1.61 -11.02
CA SER A 94 -2.29 2.45 -11.80
C SER A 94 -3.36 1.61 -12.52
N GLU A 95 -2.97 0.46 -13.08
CA GLU A 95 -3.90 -0.48 -13.73
C GLU A 95 -4.91 -1.08 -12.74
N VAL A 96 -4.46 -1.64 -11.62
CA VAL A 96 -5.35 -2.26 -10.62
C VAL A 96 -6.31 -1.23 -10.01
N LEU A 97 -5.89 0.03 -9.86
CA LEU A 97 -6.76 1.11 -9.37
C LEU A 97 -7.89 1.46 -10.33
N SER A 98 -7.80 1.06 -11.60
CA SER A 98 -8.93 1.21 -12.53
C SER A 98 -10.04 0.19 -12.25
N ILE A 99 -9.69 -0.95 -11.63
CA ILE A 99 -10.62 -1.99 -11.17
C ILE A 99 -11.11 -1.64 -9.75
N TYR A 100 -10.20 -1.22 -8.88
CA TYR A 100 -10.45 -0.79 -7.50
C TYR A 100 -10.60 0.73 -7.40
N TYR A 101 -11.40 1.31 -8.28
CA TYR A 101 -11.55 2.76 -8.40
C TYR A 101 -11.93 3.50 -7.09
N PRO A 102 -12.72 2.95 -6.15
CA PRO A 102 -13.01 3.65 -4.90
C PRO A 102 -11.75 3.90 -4.06
N PHE A 103 -10.69 3.10 -4.22
CA PHE A 103 -9.47 3.25 -3.43
C PHE A 103 -8.65 4.48 -3.84
N ALA A 104 -8.86 4.96 -5.07
CA ALA A 104 -8.30 6.21 -5.57
C ALA A 104 -9.17 7.45 -5.25
N GLY A 105 -10.26 7.27 -4.50
CA GLY A 105 -11.16 8.35 -4.11
C GLY A 105 -10.78 9.04 -2.80
N LYS A 106 -11.74 9.77 -2.25
CA LYS A 106 -11.68 10.39 -0.92
C LYS A 106 -12.95 10.11 -0.14
N LEU A 107 -12.84 10.01 1.18
CA LEU A 107 -14.03 10.00 2.01
C LEU A 107 -14.75 11.34 1.87
N ARG A 108 -15.97 11.28 1.37
CA ARG A 108 -16.84 12.45 1.25
C ARG A 108 -17.46 12.79 2.60
N ASP A 109 -17.96 11.76 3.28
CA ASP A 109 -18.62 11.85 4.58
C ASP A 109 -18.49 10.50 5.32
N GLN A 110 -19.37 10.24 6.30
CA GLN A 110 -19.37 8.97 7.04
C GLN A 110 -20.01 7.80 6.28
N LEU A 111 -20.70 8.09 5.16
CA LEU A 111 -21.58 7.16 4.46
C LEU A 111 -21.11 6.87 3.03
N SER A 112 -20.19 7.66 2.47
CA SER A 112 -19.79 7.54 1.07
C SER A 112 -18.35 7.94 0.79
N ILE A 113 -17.84 7.37 -0.30
CA ILE A 113 -16.57 7.72 -0.94
C ILE A 113 -16.88 8.47 -2.23
N GLU A 114 -16.24 9.62 -2.40
CA GLU A 114 -16.18 10.31 -3.69
C GLU A 114 -15.08 9.67 -4.54
N CYS A 115 -15.45 9.01 -5.62
CA CYS A 115 -14.55 8.33 -6.56
C CYS A 115 -14.06 9.31 -7.63
N ASN A 116 -13.19 10.24 -7.21
CA ASN A 116 -12.72 11.38 -8.00
C ASN A 116 -11.27 11.24 -8.50
N ASP A 117 -10.73 10.02 -8.54
CA ASP A 117 -9.39 9.69 -9.04
C ASP A 117 -8.27 10.58 -8.46
N GLN A 118 -8.41 11.01 -7.20
CA GLN A 118 -7.35 11.71 -6.48
C GLN A 118 -6.11 10.84 -6.33
N GLY A 119 -6.27 9.51 -6.32
CA GLY A 119 -5.20 8.52 -6.33
C GLY A 119 -4.80 8.04 -4.93
N VAL A 120 -3.83 7.14 -4.91
CA VAL A 120 -3.27 6.56 -3.67
C VAL A 120 -1.88 7.12 -3.39
N LEU A 121 -1.57 7.33 -2.11
CA LEU A 121 -0.24 7.75 -1.70
C LEU A 121 0.75 6.59 -1.87
N LEU A 122 1.83 6.80 -2.61
CA LEU A 122 2.93 5.85 -2.74
C LEU A 122 4.24 6.51 -2.29
N LEU A 123 4.86 5.93 -1.28
CA LEU A 123 6.20 6.30 -0.81
C LEU A 123 7.21 5.25 -1.27
N VAL A 124 8.40 5.70 -1.67
CA VAL A 124 9.56 4.85 -1.89
C VAL A 124 10.63 5.25 -0.91
N THR A 125 11.13 4.29 -0.13
CA THR A 125 12.18 4.53 0.86
C THR A 125 13.38 3.62 0.62
N ARG A 126 14.53 4.03 1.16
CA ARG A 126 15.76 3.25 1.22
C ARG A 126 16.10 2.97 2.67
N ILE A 127 16.38 1.71 3.00
CA ILE A 127 16.70 1.26 4.36
C ILE A 127 18.11 0.68 4.39
N LYS A 128 18.96 1.25 5.25
CA LYS A 128 20.34 0.78 5.49
C LYS A 128 20.39 -0.40 6.47
N SER A 129 19.69 -1.47 6.12
CA SER A 129 19.62 -2.71 6.90
C SER A 129 19.32 -3.89 5.97
N LYS A 130 19.29 -5.11 6.49
CA LYS A 130 18.86 -6.30 5.75
C LYS A 130 17.45 -6.69 6.18
N VAL A 131 16.65 -7.16 5.22
CA VAL A 131 15.30 -7.71 5.51
C VAL A 131 15.35 -8.77 6.61
N LEU A 132 16.35 -9.65 6.57
CA LEU A 132 16.51 -10.72 7.56
C LEU A 132 16.78 -10.21 8.98
N ASP A 133 17.35 -9.02 9.15
CA ASP A 133 17.60 -8.47 10.48
C ASP A 133 16.29 -8.06 11.15
N ILE A 134 15.31 -7.58 10.37
CA ILE A 134 13.95 -7.31 10.84
C ILE A 134 13.19 -8.61 11.12
N LEU A 135 13.26 -9.58 10.20
CA LEU A 135 12.50 -10.84 10.32
C LEU A 135 12.96 -11.74 11.48
N LYS A 136 14.24 -11.66 11.87
CA LYS A 136 14.78 -12.45 13.01
C LYS A 136 14.24 -11.99 14.35
N ASN A 137 13.96 -10.70 14.50
CA ASN A 137 13.46 -10.12 15.75
C ASN A 137 12.47 -8.99 15.44
N PRO A 138 11.25 -9.33 15.01
CA PRO A 138 10.24 -8.32 14.69
C PRO A 138 9.84 -7.60 15.97
N SER A 139 9.96 -6.27 15.96
CA SER A 139 9.50 -5.39 17.03
C SER A 139 8.79 -4.18 16.41
N GLU A 140 7.90 -3.54 17.16
CA GLU A 140 7.19 -2.33 16.71
C GLU A 140 8.17 -1.23 16.25
N VAL A 141 9.28 -1.07 16.96
CA VAL A 141 10.32 -0.08 16.60
C VAL A 141 10.91 -0.34 15.21
N LEU A 142 10.98 -1.60 14.77
CA LEU A 142 11.48 -1.97 13.44
C LEU A 142 10.36 -2.02 12.39
N LEU A 143 9.13 -2.32 12.77
CA LEU A 143 7.99 -2.48 11.85
C LEU A 143 7.27 -1.17 11.55
N ASN A 144 7.03 -0.33 12.56
CA ASN A 144 6.27 0.92 12.42
C ASN A 144 6.83 1.83 11.31
N PRO A 145 8.17 2.01 11.19
CA PRO A 145 8.73 2.90 10.18
C PRO A 145 8.60 2.37 8.74
N LEU A 146 8.21 1.10 8.57
CA LEU A 146 7.97 0.50 7.25
C LEU A 146 6.63 0.93 6.65
N PHE A 147 5.74 1.54 7.45
CA PHE A 147 4.42 2.01 7.04
C PHE A 147 4.44 3.50 6.69
N PRO A 148 3.60 3.93 5.72
CA PRO A 148 3.53 5.33 5.31
C PRO A 148 3.03 6.24 6.43
N ASP A 149 3.72 7.36 6.66
CA ASP A 149 3.33 8.50 7.52
C ASP A 149 2.74 8.11 8.90
N ASP A 150 3.18 7.01 9.50
CA ASP A 150 2.62 6.43 10.75
C ASP A 150 1.10 6.18 10.70
N LEU A 151 0.53 6.03 9.50
CA LEU A 151 -0.92 5.84 9.28
C LEU A 151 -1.57 4.72 10.09
N PRO A 152 -0.93 3.55 10.33
CA PRO A 152 -1.54 2.51 11.17
C PRO A 152 -1.90 2.98 12.59
N TRP A 153 -1.22 4.03 13.07
CA TRP A 153 -1.31 4.53 14.44
C TRP A 153 -2.10 5.84 14.53
N LYS A 154 -2.67 6.30 13.41
CA LYS A 154 -3.42 7.56 13.31
C LYS A 154 -4.87 7.28 12.97
N VAL A 155 -5.74 8.12 13.52
CA VAL A 155 -7.12 8.22 13.04
C VAL A 155 -7.10 8.97 11.71
N MET A 156 -7.66 8.36 10.67
CA MET A 156 -7.73 8.91 9.33
C MET A 156 -8.52 10.23 9.31
N GLY A 157 -7.85 11.29 8.86
CA GLY A 157 -8.46 12.59 8.58
C GLY A 157 -9.24 12.59 7.26
N SER A 158 -10.01 13.64 7.01
CA SER A 158 -10.78 13.79 5.76
C SER A 158 -9.91 13.95 4.52
N SER A 159 -8.70 14.50 4.66
CA SER A 159 -7.76 14.71 3.55
C SER A 159 -6.85 13.51 3.27
N GLU A 160 -6.87 12.48 4.12
CA GLU A 160 -5.97 11.33 4.01
C GLU A 160 -6.34 10.42 2.83
N SER A 161 -5.38 9.63 2.36
CA SER A 161 -5.62 8.70 1.25
C SER A 161 -6.32 7.45 1.77
N ILE A 162 -7.30 6.93 1.01
CA ILE A 162 -8.01 5.70 1.37
C ILE A 162 -7.04 4.52 1.42
N VAL A 163 -6.14 4.45 0.43
CA VAL A 163 -5.00 3.53 0.44
C VAL A 163 -3.71 4.32 0.40
N ALA A 164 -2.73 3.89 1.20
CA ALA A 164 -1.36 4.36 1.17
C ALA A 164 -0.41 3.16 1.13
N ILE A 165 0.65 3.27 0.35
CA ILE A 165 1.62 2.20 0.11
C ILE A 165 3.02 2.74 0.36
N GLN A 166 3.89 1.94 0.98
CA GLN A 166 5.32 2.25 1.08
C GLN A 166 6.17 1.07 0.58
N ILE A 167 6.99 1.34 -0.44
CA ILE A 167 7.97 0.41 -0.98
C ILE A 167 9.32 0.70 -0.33
N ASN A 168 9.74 -0.20 0.56
CA ASN A 168 10.98 -0.10 1.32
C ASN A 168 12.09 -0.91 0.65
N CYS A 169 13.07 -0.23 0.08
CA CYS A 169 14.22 -0.85 -0.60
C CYS A 169 15.40 -1.01 0.36
N PHE A 170 15.77 -2.25 0.67
CA PHE A 170 16.88 -2.55 1.58
C PHE A 170 18.23 -2.56 0.84
N GLU A 171 19.32 -2.23 1.54
CA GLU A 171 20.69 -2.31 1.00
C GLU A 171 21.08 -3.74 0.55
N CYS A 172 20.49 -4.76 1.16
CA CYS A 172 20.66 -6.15 0.74
C CYS A 172 19.98 -6.50 -0.60
N GLY A 173 19.25 -5.55 -1.20
CA GLY A 173 18.43 -5.76 -2.40
C GLY A 173 17.04 -6.35 -2.11
N GLY A 174 16.73 -6.62 -0.84
CA GLY A 174 15.38 -7.05 -0.44
C GLY A 174 14.41 -5.88 -0.50
N ILE A 175 13.12 -6.19 -0.58
CA ILE A 175 12.04 -5.19 -0.62
C ILE A 175 11.03 -5.54 0.46
N ALA A 176 10.54 -4.55 1.20
CA ALA A 176 9.29 -4.69 1.96
C ALA A 176 8.23 -3.76 1.38
N ILE A 177 7.06 -4.29 1.08
CA ILE A 177 5.92 -3.50 0.58
C ILE A 177 4.88 -3.48 1.69
N SER A 178 4.60 -2.29 2.21
CA SER A 178 3.52 -2.10 3.17
C SER A 178 2.34 -1.40 2.51
N VAL A 179 1.15 -1.75 2.95
CA VAL A 179 -0.13 -1.21 2.50
C VAL A 179 -0.96 -0.87 3.73
N CYS A 180 -1.46 0.35 3.78
CA CYS A 180 -2.45 0.82 4.74
C CYS A 180 -3.74 1.12 3.96
N MET A 181 -4.79 0.37 4.23
CA MET A 181 -6.11 0.61 3.64
C MET A 181 -7.08 1.05 4.73
N SER A 182 -7.87 2.09 4.49
CA SER A 182 -8.91 2.51 5.40
C SER A 182 -9.87 1.37 5.71
N HIS A 183 -10.14 1.10 6.98
CA HIS A 183 -11.10 0.07 7.37
C HIS A 183 -12.55 0.45 6.97
N LYS A 184 -12.78 1.71 6.57
CA LYS A 184 -14.06 2.17 6.00
C LYS A 184 -14.37 1.57 4.63
N VAL A 185 -13.38 1.08 3.90
CA VAL A 185 -13.58 0.62 2.50
C VAL A 185 -13.45 -0.89 2.35
N GLY A 186 -13.21 -1.59 3.45
CA GLY A 186 -13.04 -3.04 3.45
C GLY A 186 -12.42 -3.57 4.73
N ASP A 187 -12.37 -4.88 4.80
CA ASP A 187 -11.69 -5.65 5.85
C ASP A 187 -10.34 -6.21 5.37
N GLY A 188 -9.70 -7.05 6.18
CA GLY A 188 -8.46 -7.72 5.81
C GLY A 188 -8.58 -8.53 4.52
N SER A 189 -9.71 -9.22 4.29
CA SER A 189 -9.96 -9.99 3.06
C SER A 189 -9.97 -9.10 1.82
N THR A 190 -10.60 -7.93 1.92
CA THR A 190 -10.64 -6.92 0.86
C THR A 190 -9.22 -6.44 0.53
N LEU A 191 -8.42 -6.14 1.56
CA LEU A 191 -7.01 -5.76 1.41
C LEU A 191 -6.18 -6.87 0.74
N PHE A 192 -6.34 -8.12 1.16
CA PHE A 192 -5.64 -9.27 0.56
C PHE A 192 -6.00 -9.45 -0.92
N ASN A 193 -7.28 -9.32 -1.28
CA ASN A 193 -7.71 -9.41 -2.67
C ASN A 193 -7.08 -8.31 -3.53
N PHE A 194 -7.12 -7.06 -3.05
CA PHE A 194 -6.48 -5.93 -3.73
C PHE A 194 -4.99 -6.18 -3.98
N VAL A 195 -4.24 -6.64 -2.98
CA VAL A 195 -2.80 -6.91 -3.13
C VAL A 195 -2.55 -8.11 -4.05
N ASN A 196 -3.36 -9.16 -3.99
CA ASN A 196 -3.25 -10.32 -4.88
C ASN A 196 -3.51 -9.95 -6.34
N ASP A 197 -4.52 -9.14 -6.61
CA ASP A 197 -4.87 -8.68 -7.95
C ASP A 197 -3.79 -7.72 -8.47
N TRP A 198 -3.30 -6.82 -7.63
CA TRP A 198 -2.15 -5.96 -7.96
C TRP A 198 -0.90 -6.80 -8.30
N ALA A 199 -0.59 -7.80 -7.50
CA ALA A 199 0.55 -8.69 -7.75
C ALA A 199 0.37 -9.51 -9.04
N THR A 200 -0.87 -9.89 -9.37
CA THR A 200 -1.20 -10.60 -10.61
C THR A 200 -0.98 -9.71 -11.82
N LEU A 201 -1.48 -8.48 -11.80
CA LEU A 201 -1.25 -7.48 -12.84
C LEU A 201 0.22 -7.09 -12.99
N THR A 202 0.97 -7.07 -11.88
CA THR A 202 2.42 -6.84 -11.91
C THR A 202 3.17 -7.96 -12.65
N ARG A 203 2.73 -9.21 -12.54
CA ARG A 203 3.33 -10.36 -13.24
C ARG A 203 2.86 -10.50 -14.69
N LYS A 204 1.59 -10.20 -14.94
CA LYS A 204 0.92 -10.32 -16.23
C LYS A 204 0.12 -9.03 -16.47
N PRO A 205 0.73 -8.02 -17.08
CA PRO A 205 0.04 -6.78 -17.42
C PRO A 205 -1.18 -7.08 -18.30
N LEU A 206 -2.23 -6.26 -18.18
CA LEU A 206 -3.37 -6.37 -19.09
C LEU A 206 -2.88 -6.11 -20.52
N GLU A 207 -3.20 -7.00 -21.46
CA GLU A 207 -2.96 -6.69 -22.87
C GLU A 207 -3.85 -5.53 -23.31
N GLU A 208 -3.32 -4.65 -24.16
CA GLU A 208 -4.06 -3.52 -24.72
C GLU A 208 -5.27 -4.04 -25.52
N GLY A 209 -6.45 -4.02 -24.91
CA GLY A 209 -7.72 -4.42 -25.53
C GLY A 209 -8.49 -5.54 -24.81
N GLY A 210 -7.90 -6.22 -23.82
CA GLY A 210 -8.54 -7.28 -23.06
C GLY A 210 -9.02 -6.82 -21.68
N LEU A 211 -10.12 -6.07 -21.60
CA LEU A 211 -10.86 -5.96 -20.35
C LEU A 211 -12.07 -6.89 -20.42
N PRO A 212 -12.13 -8.01 -19.68
CA PRO A 212 -13.34 -8.23 -18.95
C PRO A 212 -13.36 -7.11 -17.90
N PHE A 213 -14.27 -6.13 -18.04
CA PHE A 213 -14.84 -5.59 -16.81
C PHE A 213 -15.23 -6.82 -15.99
N PRO A 214 -14.64 -7.08 -14.81
CA PRO A 214 -15.26 -8.08 -13.95
C PRO A 214 -16.72 -7.64 -13.81
N PRO A 215 -17.70 -8.53 -14.01
CA PRO A 215 -19.10 -8.17 -13.94
C PRO A 215 -19.30 -7.44 -12.61
N GLU A 216 -19.59 -6.15 -12.72
CA GLU A 216 -19.82 -5.17 -11.66
C GLU A 216 -19.10 -5.50 -10.34
N LEU A 217 -17.95 -4.88 -10.07
CA LEU A 217 -17.61 -4.57 -8.68
C LEU A 217 -18.54 -3.45 -8.19
N ASP A 218 -19.85 -3.74 -8.19
CA ASP A 218 -20.82 -2.99 -7.41
C ASP A 218 -20.47 -3.15 -5.94
N ALA A 219 -20.90 -2.20 -5.11
CA ALA A 219 -20.74 -2.28 -3.66
C ALA A 219 -21.18 -3.64 -3.10
N GLY A 220 -22.13 -4.32 -3.76
CA GLY A 220 -22.52 -5.70 -3.48
C GLY A 220 -21.40 -6.75 -3.64
N ASN A 221 -20.49 -6.65 -4.61
CA ASN A 221 -19.45 -7.66 -4.84
C ASN A 221 -18.22 -7.52 -3.92
N ILE A 222 -17.91 -6.29 -3.48
CA ILE A 222 -16.98 -6.08 -2.34
C ILE A 222 -17.58 -6.68 -1.06
N ILE A 223 -18.89 -6.53 -0.85
CA ILE A 223 -19.64 -7.15 0.26
C ILE A 223 -19.75 -8.68 0.11
N ILE A 224 -19.92 -9.24 -1.10
CA ILE A 224 -20.00 -10.69 -1.32
C ILE A 224 -18.67 -11.36 -0.95
N ARG A 225 -17.52 -10.74 -1.25
CA ARG A 225 -16.22 -11.25 -0.78
C ARG A 225 -16.00 -11.07 0.73
N LYS A 226 -16.64 -10.08 1.36
CA LYS A 226 -16.74 -9.95 2.83
C LYS A 226 -17.51 -11.11 3.46
N TRP A 227 -18.48 -11.70 2.73
CA TRP A 227 -19.37 -12.77 3.23
C TRP A 227 -18.86 -14.20 2.96
N ILE A 228 -18.11 -14.43 1.88
CA ILE A 228 -17.66 -15.78 1.46
C ILE A 228 -16.82 -16.51 2.54
N PHE A 229 -16.17 -15.80 3.48
CA PHE A 229 -15.42 -16.43 4.57
C PHE A 229 -16.18 -16.57 5.90
N SER A 230 -17.41 -16.05 6.01
CA SER A 230 -18.21 -16.21 7.24
C SER A 230 -18.96 -17.54 7.29
N ASN A 231 -19.00 -18.33 6.20
CA ASN A 231 -19.80 -19.57 6.11
C ASN A 231 -19.00 -20.80 5.67
N SER A 232 -17.77 -20.96 6.14
CA SER A 232 -17.09 -22.25 6.08
C SER A 232 -16.74 -22.75 7.49
N THR A 233 -17.78 -23.08 8.24
CA THR A 233 -17.71 -24.08 9.32
C THR A 233 -18.75 -25.17 9.05
N LYS A 234 -18.28 -26.25 8.44
CA LYS A 234 -18.63 -27.61 8.84
C LYS A 234 -17.35 -28.42 8.88
#